data_AF-A0AAX2IFM1-F1
#
_entry.id   AF-A0AAX2IFM1-F1
#
_cell.length_a   1.000
_cell.length_b   1.000
_cell.length_c   1.000
_cell.angle_alpha   90.00
_cell.angle_beta   90.00
_cell.angle_gamma   90.00
#
_symmetry.space_group_name_H-M   'P 1'
#
loop_
_entity.id
_entity.type
_entity.pdbx_description
1 polymer ?
#
loop_
_entity_poly.entity_id
_entity_poly.type
_entity_poly.pdbx_seq_one_letter_code
_entity_poly.pdbx_strand_id
1 'polypeptide(L)'
;MRNFILLYFLVFCIGVYANDGAFYMAGNQLVPINETDISVKKEILYIKKTQEFAEVSVYYEFFNPKETKEIIVGFEAGRPSGDVDGAPINGHHPYMFDFTVSLNGNFLPYQIAYVADSLYAKNGNVESIDLKTFKGETDGNYIDFMYVYHFKAKFKKGKNIVKHTYRYKLSGGVCNYYDFDYVLTAAKRWANKQIDDFTLILDMGSIQTASIRKTFFKNGNDWIFNGVGKVTEKQDYTNFYIQQGILTFERKNFAPKDELYVTEMRPWGCQEKESGQKFLFSLGKNQELGDPNEKTPEEKRLIRNLPFARRGYIFKDKTLQDAFKTEDWYQPNPSYVPEVEALTEEEKQLIYTFK
;
A
#
# COMPACT_ATOMS: atom_id res chain seq x y z
N MET A 1 -20.31 47.64 -41.44
CA MET A 1 -19.63 47.28 -40.18
C MET A 1 -20.01 45.86 -39.83
N ARG A 2 -19.20 44.92 -40.30
CA ARG A 2 -19.30 43.48 -40.10
C ARG A 2 -18.32 43.19 -38.96
N ASN A 3 -18.82 42.82 -37.79
CA ASN A 3 -18.12 42.17 -36.67
C ASN A 3 -19.02 42.20 -35.42
N PHE A 4 -20.09 41.41 -35.47
CA PHE A 4 -20.74 40.86 -34.28
C PHE A 4 -20.78 39.35 -34.53
N ILE A 5 -20.59 38.55 -33.49
CA ILE A 5 -20.34 37.09 -33.49
C ILE A 5 -18.84 36.75 -33.42
N LEU A 6 -18.25 36.95 -32.24
CA LEU A 6 -17.11 36.14 -31.75
C LEU A 6 -16.83 36.47 -30.28
N LEU A 7 -17.83 36.28 -29.41
CA LEU A 7 -17.58 36.29 -27.96
C LEU A 7 -18.68 35.53 -27.19
N TYR A 8 -18.91 34.25 -27.55
CA TYR A 8 -19.82 33.35 -26.82
C TYR A 8 -19.25 31.93 -26.73
N PHE A 9 -17.94 31.79 -26.43
CA PHE A 9 -17.30 30.49 -26.24
C PHE A 9 -16.27 30.46 -25.11
N LEU A 10 -16.50 31.25 -24.04
CA LEU A 10 -15.56 31.35 -22.92
C LEU A 10 -16.25 31.36 -21.55
N VAL A 11 -17.38 30.65 -21.42
CA VAL A 11 -18.04 30.44 -20.13
C VAL A 11 -18.59 29.01 -20.07
N PHE A 12 -17.71 28.01 -19.99
CA PHE A 12 -18.01 26.67 -19.45
C PHE A 12 -16.68 25.95 -19.18
N CYS A 13 -15.87 26.52 -18.29
CA CYS A 13 -14.86 25.76 -17.55
C CYS A 13 -15.32 25.75 -16.09
N ILE A 14 -16.48 25.12 -15.87
CA ILE A 14 -16.86 24.71 -14.52
C ILE A 14 -15.83 23.65 -14.15
N GLY A 15 -15.19 23.80 -12.99
CA GLY A 15 -14.11 22.95 -12.52
C GLY A 15 -14.47 21.48 -12.68
N VAL A 16 -13.94 20.86 -13.74
CA VAL A 16 -13.81 19.43 -13.81
C VAL A 16 -12.75 19.15 -12.75
N TYR A 17 -13.15 18.54 -11.63
CA TYR A 17 -12.19 17.91 -10.76
C TYR A 17 -11.54 16.82 -11.61
N ALA A 18 -10.39 17.13 -12.22
CA ALA A 18 -9.55 16.14 -12.85
C ALA A 18 -9.15 15.18 -11.72
N ASN A 19 -9.75 14.00 -11.75
CA ASN A 19 -9.50 12.99 -10.75
C ASN A 19 -8.27 12.21 -11.17
N ASP A 20 -7.12 12.76 -10.81
CA ASP A 20 -5.83 12.33 -11.36
C ASP A 20 -5.27 11.09 -10.63
N GLY A 21 -6.11 10.34 -9.91
CA GLY A 21 -5.72 9.14 -9.19
C GLY A 21 -6.89 8.22 -8.85
N ALA A 22 -6.57 6.96 -8.64
CA ALA A 22 -7.47 5.88 -8.29
C ALA A 22 -7.12 5.36 -6.90
N PHE A 23 -7.99 5.60 -5.92
CA PHE A 23 -7.93 4.97 -4.61
C PHE A 23 -8.86 3.76 -4.60
N TYR A 24 -8.27 2.56 -4.58
CA TYR A 24 -9.05 1.34 -4.62
C TYR A 24 -9.51 0.89 -3.24
N MET A 25 -8.60 0.84 -2.26
CA MET A 25 -8.88 0.30 -0.93
C MET A 25 -7.70 0.53 0.02
N ALA A 26 -7.99 0.60 1.33
CA ALA A 26 -7.02 0.34 2.40
C ALA A 26 -7.26 -1.05 3.01
N GLY A 27 -6.18 -1.78 3.30
CA GLY A 27 -6.24 -2.98 4.14
C GLY A 27 -6.70 -2.64 5.56
N ASN A 28 -7.14 -3.64 6.32
CA ASN A 28 -7.67 -3.41 7.66
C ASN A 28 -7.48 -4.63 8.56
N GLN A 29 -7.59 -4.40 9.87
CA GLN A 29 -7.64 -5.46 10.86
C GLN A 29 -9.07 -5.97 11.05
N LEU A 30 -9.18 -7.15 11.66
CA LEU A 30 -10.46 -7.62 12.17
C LEU A 30 -10.88 -6.77 13.37
N VAL A 31 -12.16 -6.42 13.45
CA VAL A 31 -12.76 -5.66 14.55
C VAL A 31 -13.90 -6.45 15.20
N PRO A 32 -14.10 -6.36 16.52
CA PRO A 32 -15.30 -6.92 17.12
C PRO A 32 -16.47 -5.96 16.88
N ILE A 33 -17.64 -6.50 16.50
CA ILE A 33 -18.84 -5.65 16.26
C ILE A 33 -19.39 -5.05 17.56
N ASN A 34 -19.07 -5.66 18.71
CA ASN A 34 -19.35 -5.10 20.03
C ASN A 34 -18.08 -5.04 20.87
N GLU A 35 -18.14 -4.24 21.93
CA GLU A 35 -17.18 -4.35 23.02
C GLU A 35 -17.06 -5.79 23.54
N THR A 36 -15.84 -6.17 23.87
CA THR A 36 -15.50 -7.52 24.29
C THR A 36 -14.29 -7.49 25.20
N ASP A 37 -14.19 -8.45 26.14
CA ASP A 37 -12.98 -8.66 26.95
C ASP A 37 -11.87 -9.42 26.20
N ILE A 38 -12.09 -9.75 24.93
CA ILE A 38 -11.11 -10.45 24.10
C ILE A 38 -10.03 -9.45 23.66
N SER A 39 -8.77 -9.77 23.93
CA SER A 39 -7.61 -8.92 23.60
C SER A 39 -6.72 -9.54 22.53
N VAL A 40 -6.00 -8.70 21.78
CA VAL A 40 -4.96 -9.14 20.83
C VAL A 40 -3.64 -9.29 21.57
N LYS A 41 -3.18 -10.53 21.76
CA LYS A 41 -1.88 -10.82 22.39
C LYS A 41 -0.74 -10.80 21.41
N LYS A 42 -0.99 -11.19 20.16
CA LYS A 42 0.00 -11.15 19.10
C LYS A 42 -0.67 -10.90 17.76
N GLU A 43 -0.01 -10.10 16.93
CA GLU A 43 -0.36 -9.93 15.53
C GLU A 43 0.92 -9.98 14.70
N ILE A 44 0.92 -10.80 13.65
CA ILE A 44 1.90 -10.76 12.57
C ILE A 44 1.14 -10.38 11.32
N LEU A 45 1.33 -9.15 10.87
CA LEU A 45 0.82 -8.60 9.63
C LEU A 45 1.89 -8.75 8.55
N TYR A 46 1.61 -9.54 7.53
CA TYR A 46 2.45 -9.70 6.36
C TYR A 46 1.77 -9.06 5.15
N ILE A 47 2.45 -8.12 4.50
CA ILE A 47 1.99 -7.52 3.25
C ILE A 47 3.06 -7.73 2.19
N LYS A 48 2.66 -8.36 1.09
CA LYS A 48 3.50 -8.52 -0.09
C LYS A 48 2.97 -7.67 -1.24
N LYS A 49 3.81 -6.80 -1.77
CA LYS A 49 3.52 -6.08 -2.99
C LYS A 49 3.82 -6.96 -4.20
N THR A 50 2.86 -7.01 -5.12
CA THR A 50 3.04 -7.55 -6.48
C THR A 50 2.96 -6.41 -7.50
N GLN A 51 2.86 -6.72 -8.79
CA GLN A 51 2.66 -5.68 -9.81
C GLN A 51 1.31 -4.96 -9.66
N GLU A 52 0.26 -5.69 -9.25
CA GLU A 52 -1.11 -5.16 -9.23
C GLU A 52 -1.74 -5.10 -7.84
N PHE A 53 -1.22 -5.87 -6.88
CA PHE A 53 -1.87 -6.09 -5.59
C PHE A 53 -0.93 -5.88 -4.41
N ALA A 54 -1.52 -5.47 -3.28
CA ALA A 54 -1.03 -5.79 -1.96
C ALA A 54 -1.71 -7.10 -1.50
N GLU A 55 -0.92 -8.16 -1.32
CA GLU A 55 -1.34 -9.45 -0.79
C GLU A 55 -1.14 -9.46 0.72
N VAL A 56 -2.22 -9.61 1.49
CA VAL A 56 -2.22 -9.51 2.95
C VAL A 56 -2.46 -10.87 3.56
N SER A 57 -1.65 -11.20 4.57
CA SER A 57 -1.85 -12.34 5.45
C SER A 57 -1.65 -11.90 6.89
N VAL A 58 -2.64 -12.14 7.74
CA VAL A 58 -2.57 -11.73 9.15
C VAL A 58 -2.77 -12.92 10.06
N TYR A 59 -1.84 -13.08 10.99
CA TYR A 59 -1.88 -14.07 12.06
C TYR A 59 -2.14 -13.37 13.38
N TYR A 60 -3.13 -13.85 14.12
CA TYR A 60 -3.46 -13.35 15.46
C TYR A 60 -3.36 -14.44 16.51
N GLU A 61 -2.92 -14.04 17.70
CA GLU A 61 -3.24 -14.73 18.95
C GLU A 61 -4.18 -13.86 19.78
N PHE A 62 -5.44 -14.25 19.83
CA PHE A 62 -6.44 -13.63 20.69
C PHE A 62 -6.53 -14.34 22.04
N PHE A 63 -6.83 -13.59 23.10
CA PHE A 63 -7.07 -14.15 24.43
C PHE A 63 -8.47 -13.79 24.94
N ASN A 64 -9.27 -14.81 25.23
CA ASN A 64 -10.55 -14.67 25.91
C ASN A 64 -10.38 -14.99 27.42
N PRO A 65 -10.55 -14.03 28.34
CA PRO A 65 -10.38 -14.28 29.78
C PRO A 65 -11.55 -15.05 30.41
N LYS A 66 -12.72 -15.05 29.77
CA LYS A 66 -13.98 -15.63 30.29
C LYS A 66 -14.26 -17.00 29.69
N GLU A 67 -15.40 -17.62 30.02
CA GLU A 67 -15.85 -18.82 29.32
C GLU A 67 -16.02 -18.60 27.81
N THR A 68 -16.14 -19.73 27.10
CA THR A 68 -16.36 -19.75 25.65
C THR A 68 -17.56 -18.89 25.27
N LYS A 69 -17.36 -17.97 24.33
CA LYS A 69 -18.43 -17.13 23.79
C LYS A 69 -18.32 -17.00 22.28
N GLU A 70 -19.46 -16.81 21.63
CA GLU A 70 -19.54 -16.46 20.21
C GLU A 70 -19.79 -14.97 20.07
N ILE A 71 -19.02 -14.31 19.21
CA ILE A 71 -19.20 -12.89 18.87
C ILE A 71 -19.23 -12.73 17.36
N ILE A 72 -19.76 -11.61 16.88
CA ILE A 72 -19.60 -11.20 15.48
C ILE A 72 -18.30 -10.41 15.37
N VAL A 73 -17.48 -10.80 14.40
CA VAL A 73 -16.25 -10.12 14.02
C VAL A 73 -16.44 -9.60 12.60
N GLY A 74 -16.00 -8.36 12.36
CA GLY A 74 -16.06 -7.69 11.07
C GLY A 74 -14.68 -7.44 10.50
N PHE A 75 -14.62 -7.32 9.19
CA PHE A 75 -13.54 -6.71 8.42
C PHE A 75 -14.16 -5.56 7.63
N GLU A 76 -13.72 -4.35 7.93
CA GLU A 76 -14.25 -3.12 7.30
C GLU A 76 -13.42 -2.81 6.05
N ALA A 77 -14.07 -2.88 4.90
CA ALA A 77 -13.53 -2.50 3.61
C ALA A 77 -14.11 -1.14 3.22
N GLY A 78 -13.27 -0.12 3.24
CA GLY A 78 -13.63 1.25 2.89
C GLY A 78 -14.09 1.40 1.44
N ARG A 79 -14.68 2.54 1.11
CA ARG A 79 -15.13 2.82 -0.26
C ARG A 79 -13.95 3.19 -1.18
N PRO A 80 -13.96 2.72 -2.43
CA PRO A 80 -13.10 3.28 -3.47
C PRO A 80 -13.47 4.74 -3.72
N SER A 81 -12.50 5.51 -4.20
CA SER A 81 -12.69 6.88 -4.66
C SER A 81 -11.64 7.18 -5.71
N GLY A 82 -11.85 8.19 -6.55
CA GLY A 82 -10.88 8.44 -7.61
C GLY A 82 -11.41 8.10 -9.00
N ASP A 83 -10.52 7.93 -9.96
CA ASP A 83 -10.82 7.42 -11.31
C ASP A 83 -11.06 5.90 -11.28
N VAL A 84 -12.12 5.48 -10.59
CA VAL A 84 -12.49 4.08 -10.31
C VAL A 84 -14.01 3.94 -10.28
N ASP A 85 -14.52 2.73 -10.45
CA ASP A 85 -15.92 2.40 -10.15
C ASP A 85 -16.02 1.75 -8.77
N GLY A 86 -16.79 2.34 -7.86
CA GLY A 86 -17.03 1.84 -6.51
C GLY A 86 -18.13 0.79 -6.41
N ALA A 87 -18.91 0.58 -7.48
CA ALA A 87 -20.06 -0.32 -7.47
C ALA A 87 -19.67 -1.76 -7.05
N PRO A 88 -20.55 -2.48 -6.32
CA PRO A 88 -20.27 -3.85 -5.93
C PRO A 88 -20.20 -4.80 -7.13
N ILE A 89 -19.22 -5.70 -7.14
CA ILE A 89 -19.13 -6.77 -8.15
C ILE A 89 -19.59 -8.07 -7.49
N ASN A 90 -20.74 -8.60 -7.95
CA ASN A 90 -21.39 -9.77 -7.33
C ASN A 90 -21.62 -9.61 -5.82
N GLY A 91 -21.82 -8.37 -5.39
CA GLY A 91 -21.99 -7.96 -4.00
C GLY A 91 -20.72 -7.90 -3.15
N HIS A 92 -19.55 -8.06 -3.77
CA HIS A 92 -18.26 -7.86 -3.14
C HIS A 92 -17.72 -6.45 -3.40
N HIS A 93 -16.78 -6.05 -2.55
CA HIS A 93 -15.94 -4.88 -2.80
C HIS A 93 -15.20 -5.06 -4.14
N PRO A 94 -15.28 -4.11 -5.09
CA PRO A 94 -14.81 -4.30 -6.47
C PRO A 94 -13.30 -4.56 -6.59
N TYR A 95 -12.52 -4.14 -5.60
CA TYR A 95 -11.06 -4.23 -5.61
C TYR A 95 -10.47 -5.08 -4.48
N MET A 96 -11.28 -5.85 -3.76
CA MET A 96 -10.80 -6.83 -2.79
C MET A 96 -11.11 -8.24 -3.26
N PHE A 97 -10.12 -9.12 -3.17
CA PHE A 97 -10.19 -10.48 -3.68
C PHE A 97 -9.75 -11.48 -2.63
N ASP A 98 -10.30 -12.70 -2.74
CA ASP A 98 -9.82 -13.89 -2.03
C ASP A 98 -9.79 -13.73 -0.49
N PHE A 99 -10.80 -13.04 0.06
CA PHE A 99 -10.94 -12.91 1.51
C PHE A 99 -11.24 -14.27 2.16
N THR A 100 -10.36 -14.71 3.05
CA THR A 100 -10.57 -15.91 3.86
C THR A 100 -10.32 -15.60 5.31
N VAL A 101 -11.01 -16.32 6.21
CA VAL A 101 -10.76 -16.25 7.64
C VAL A 101 -10.91 -17.62 8.28
N SER A 102 -10.03 -17.92 9.23
CA SER A 102 -10.06 -19.15 10.01
C SER A 102 -9.88 -18.89 11.50
N LEU A 103 -10.52 -19.71 12.32
CA LEU A 103 -10.39 -19.71 13.77
C LEU A 103 -10.00 -21.10 14.25
N ASN A 104 -8.86 -21.18 14.92
CA ASN A 104 -8.26 -22.42 15.43
C ASN A 104 -8.14 -23.52 14.35
N GLY A 105 -7.82 -23.12 13.11
CA GLY A 105 -7.64 -24.02 11.96
C GLY A 105 -8.89 -24.31 11.14
N ASN A 106 -10.08 -23.86 11.58
CA ASN A 106 -11.32 -24.04 10.83
C ASN A 106 -11.66 -22.76 10.06
N PHE A 107 -11.87 -22.86 8.75
CA PHE A 107 -12.37 -21.75 7.94
C PHE A 107 -13.80 -21.39 8.34
N LEU A 108 -14.08 -20.10 8.41
CA LEU A 108 -15.40 -19.57 8.77
C LEU A 108 -16.07 -18.97 7.54
N PRO A 109 -17.37 -19.23 7.30
CA PRO A 109 -18.13 -18.50 6.32
C PRO A 109 -18.33 -17.05 6.81
N TYR A 110 -18.46 -16.13 5.86
CA TYR A 110 -18.78 -14.73 6.13
C TYR A 110 -19.99 -14.28 5.31
N GLN A 111 -20.58 -13.18 5.75
CA GLN A 111 -21.60 -12.42 5.05
C GLN A 111 -21.05 -11.02 4.76
N ILE A 112 -21.62 -10.36 3.76
CA ILE A 112 -21.26 -8.99 3.39
C ILE A 112 -22.46 -8.11 3.68
N ALA A 113 -22.24 -7.05 4.45
CA ALA A 113 -23.19 -5.98 4.67
C ALA A 113 -22.70 -4.70 3.97
N TYR A 114 -23.62 -3.95 3.42
CA TYR A 114 -23.37 -2.57 2.98
C TYR A 114 -23.77 -1.64 4.11
N VAL A 115 -22.93 -0.67 4.44
CA VAL A 115 -23.20 0.22 5.58
C VAL A 115 -22.90 1.67 5.20
N ALA A 116 -23.79 2.59 5.61
CA ALA A 116 -23.69 3.99 5.21
C ALA A 116 -22.65 4.79 6.04
N ASP A 117 -22.44 4.39 7.29
CA ASP A 117 -21.56 5.08 8.22
C ASP A 117 -20.98 4.12 9.26
N SER A 118 -20.15 4.63 10.18
CA SER A 118 -19.51 3.86 11.25
C SER A 118 -20.45 3.41 12.39
N LEU A 119 -21.73 3.80 12.37
CA LEU A 119 -22.74 3.45 13.38
C LEU A 119 -23.54 2.19 13.01
N TYR A 120 -23.06 1.44 12.03
CA TYR A 120 -23.68 0.20 11.51
C TYR A 120 -23.79 -0.92 12.55
N ALA A 121 -22.99 -0.88 13.61
CA ALA A 121 -23.02 -1.85 14.67
C ALA A 121 -24.16 -1.50 15.66
N LYS A 122 -25.29 -2.23 15.58
CA LYS A 122 -26.44 -2.02 16.47
C LYS A 122 -26.84 -3.32 17.16
N ASN A 123 -26.94 -3.27 18.49
CA ASN A 123 -27.35 -4.40 19.33
C ASN A 123 -26.58 -5.69 19.03
N GLY A 124 -25.31 -5.56 18.66
CA GLY A 124 -24.46 -6.69 18.31
C GLY A 124 -24.65 -7.34 16.96
N ASN A 125 -25.39 -6.70 16.08
CA ASN A 125 -25.50 -7.08 14.68
C ASN A 125 -24.93 -5.99 13.78
N VAL A 126 -24.63 -6.38 12.55
CA VAL A 126 -24.26 -5.47 11.47
C VAL A 126 -25.55 -5.12 10.72
N GLU A 127 -25.97 -3.86 10.79
CA GLU A 127 -27.15 -3.39 10.07
C GLU A 127 -26.75 -3.07 8.62
N SER A 128 -27.19 -3.93 7.69
CA SER A 128 -26.98 -3.69 6.27
C SER A 128 -28.06 -2.78 5.70
N ILE A 129 -27.68 -1.84 4.85
CA ILE A 129 -28.59 -1.13 3.96
C ILE A 129 -28.99 -2.04 2.79
N ASP A 130 -30.17 -1.79 2.22
CA ASP A 130 -30.60 -2.36 0.94
C ASP A 130 -30.31 -1.35 -0.18
N LEU A 131 -29.34 -1.67 -1.04
CA LEU A 131 -28.91 -0.80 -2.14
C LEU A 131 -30.05 -0.45 -3.12
N LYS A 132 -31.12 -1.25 -3.20
CA LYS A 132 -32.28 -0.94 -4.07
C LYS A 132 -33.13 0.21 -3.56
N THR A 133 -33.11 0.43 -2.24
CA THR A 133 -33.92 1.46 -1.56
C THR A 133 -33.07 2.54 -0.91
N PHE A 134 -31.75 2.37 -0.92
CA PHE A 134 -30.79 3.34 -0.42
C PHE A 134 -30.83 4.62 -1.26
N LYS A 135 -30.76 5.78 -0.60
CA LYS A 135 -30.88 7.09 -1.24
C LYS A 135 -29.53 7.70 -1.64
N GLY A 136 -28.43 7.15 -1.14
CA GLY A 136 -27.07 7.61 -1.50
C GLY A 136 -26.60 6.99 -2.82
N GLU A 137 -25.48 7.49 -3.32
CA GLU A 137 -24.88 7.01 -4.56
C GLU A 137 -24.41 5.55 -4.42
N THR A 138 -24.74 4.73 -5.42
CA THR A 138 -24.43 3.28 -5.40
C THR A 138 -23.54 2.79 -6.54
N ASP A 139 -23.20 3.68 -7.47
CA ASP A 139 -22.35 3.40 -8.61
C ASP A 139 -21.38 4.56 -8.89
N GLY A 140 -20.45 4.32 -9.82
CA GLY A 140 -19.48 5.32 -10.24
C GLY A 140 -18.41 5.59 -9.20
N ASN A 141 -17.80 6.77 -9.32
CA ASN A 141 -16.54 7.09 -8.64
C ASN A 141 -16.67 7.41 -7.15
N TYR A 142 -17.89 7.65 -6.66
CA TYR A 142 -18.14 8.09 -5.30
C TYR A 142 -19.41 7.44 -4.76
N ILE A 143 -19.26 6.26 -4.17
CA ILE A 143 -20.35 5.58 -3.48
C ILE A 143 -20.54 6.10 -2.04
N ASP A 144 -21.78 6.04 -1.54
CA ASP A 144 -22.16 6.50 -0.21
C ASP A 144 -22.27 5.39 0.84
N PHE A 145 -21.63 4.25 0.58
CA PHE A 145 -21.58 3.13 1.51
C PHE A 145 -20.19 2.47 1.53
N MET A 146 -19.94 1.68 2.55
CA MET A 146 -18.76 0.83 2.70
C MET A 146 -19.19 -0.62 2.92
N TYR A 147 -18.22 -1.53 2.91
CA TYR A 147 -18.47 -2.96 2.99
C TYR A 147 -17.99 -3.50 4.33
N VAL A 148 -18.81 -4.32 4.99
CA VAL A 148 -18.42 -5.03 6.21
C VAL A 148 -18.56 -6.53 5.95
N TYR A 149 -17.42 -7.21 5.87
CA TYR A 149 -17.36 -8.67 5.81
C TYR A 149 -17.41 -9.19 7.23
N HIS A 150 -18.51 -9.83 7.63
CA HIS A 150 -18.72 -10.23 9.01
C HIS A 150 -19.00 -11.73 9.16
N PHE A 151 -18.56 -12.30 10.27
CA PHE A 151 -18.66 -13.72 10.57
C PHE A 151 -18.80 -13.96 12.07
N LYS A 152 -19.41 -15.08 12.42
CA LYS A 152 -19.51 -15.55 13.81
C LYS A 152 -18.23 -16.26 14.20
N ALA A 153 -17.64 -15.88 15.32
CA ALA A 153 -16.41 -16.43 15.84
C ALA A 153 -16.59 -16.91 17.28
N LYS A 154 -16.42 -18.22 17.49
CA LYS A 154 -16.57 -18.88 18.80
C LYS A 154 -15.22 -18.99 19.52
N PHE A 155 -14.89 -17.99 20.33
CA PHE A 155 -13.64 -17.95 21.10
C PHE A 155 -13.74 -18.82 22.34
N LYS A 156 -12.90 -19.86 22.45
CA LYS A 156 -12.75 -20.64 23.68
C LYS A 156 -12.05 -19.80 24.76
N LYS A 157 -12.22 -20.17 26.04
CA LYS A 157 -11.41 -19.59 27.12
C LYS A 157 -9.91 -19.75 26.82
N GLY A 158 -9.14 -18.71 27.06
CA GLY A 158 -7.70 -18.67 26.80
C GLY A 158 -7.35 -18.30 25.36
N LYS A 159 -6.27 -18.89 24.84
CA LYS A 159 -5.69 -18.57 23.53
C LYS A 159 -6.53 -19.10 22.37
N ASN A 160 -6.75 -18.24 21.38
CA ASN A 160 -7.40 -18.53 20.11
C ASN A 160 -6.51 -18.03 18.98
N ILE A 161 -6.33 -18.84 17.94
CA ILE A 161 -5.56 -18.46 16.76
C ILE A 161 -6.53 -18.07 15.66
N VAL A 162 -6.42 -16.85 15.17
CA VAL A 162 -7.19 -16.40 14.00
C VAL A 162 -6.21 -16.10 12.88
N LYS A 163 -6.56 -16.49 11.66
CA LYS A 163 -5.83 -16.09 10.47
C LYS A 163 -6.81 -15.56 9.44
N HIS A 164 -6.48 -14.46 8.79
CA HIS A 164 -7.21 -14.04 7.60
C HIS A 164 -6.24 -13.67 6.48
N THR A 165 -6.71 -13.77 5.26
CA THR A 165 -5.96 -13.41 4.05
C THR A 165 -6.89 -12.68 3.09
N TYR A 166 -6.33 -11.79 2.28
CA TYR A 166 -7.01 -11.18 1.14
C TYR A 166 -5.95 -10.50 0.28
N ARG A 167 -6.32 -10.03 -0.90
CA ARG A 167 -5.51 -9.10 -1.67
C ARG A 167 -6.37 -7.96 -2.18
N TYR A 168 -5.78 -6.79 -2.33
CA TYR A 168 -6.46 -5.62 -2.88
C TYR A 168 -5.58 -4.89 -3.88
N LYS A 169 -6.21 -4.24 -4.85
CA LYS A 169 -5.47 -3.51 -5.90
C LYS A 169 -4.65 -2.39 -5.28
N LEU A 170 -3.44 -2.22 -5.80
CA LEU A 170 -2.60 -1.07 -5.51
C LEU A 170 -3.24 0.18 -6.12
N SER A 171 -3.48 1.19 -5.29
CA SER A 171 -3.92 2.52 -5.71
C SER A 171 -2.78 3.24 -6.43
N GLY A 172 -3.08 4.34 -7.12
CA GLY A 172 -2.08 5.07 -7.89
C GLY A 172 -2.62 6.36 -8.47
N GLY A 173 -1.74 7.15 -9.09
CA GLY A 173 -2.17 8.35 -9.80
C GLY A 173 -1.02 9.12 -10.45
N VAL A 174 -1.28 10.38 -10.76
CA VAL A 174 -0.31 11.31 -11.35
C VAL A 174 0.83 11.62 -10.38
N CYS A 175 0.61 11.53 -9.06
CA CYS A 175 1.65 11.83 -8.07
C CYS A 175 2.51 10.60 -7.71
N ASN A 176 1.98 9.39 -7.85
CA ASN A 176 2.59 8.17 -7.31
C ASN A 176 2.40 6.97 -8.24
N TYR A 177 3.44 6.15 -8.30
CA TYR A 177 3.48 4.92 -9.08
C TYR A 177 2.61 3.82 -8.50
N TYR A 178 2.53 3.78 -7.17
CA TYR A 178 1.56 3.01 -6.43
C TYR A 178 1.40 3.65 -5.04
N ASP A 179 0.30 3.35 -4.38
CA ASP A 179 0.13 3.47 -2.95
C ASP A 179 -0.71 2.30 -2.42
N PHE A 180 -0.47 1.93 -1.17
CA PHE A 180 -1.36 1.08 -0.43
C PHE A 180 -1.31 1.44 1.06
N ASP A 181 -2.48 1.38 1.67
CA ASP A 181 -2.67 1.75 3.06
C ASP A 181 -3.15 0.55 3.88
N TYR A 182 -2.90 0.59 5.19
CA TYR A 182 -3.45 -0.41 6.11
C TYR A 182 -3.86 0.24 7.44
N VAL A 183 -5.13 0.02 7.83
CA VAL A 183 -5.73 0.55 9.05
C VAL A 183 -5.26 -0.26 10.27
N LEU A 184 -4.32 0.31 11.02
CA LEU A 184 -3.74 -0.19 12.26
C LEU A 184 -4.57 0.21 13.49
N THR A 185 -5.24 1.37 13.47
CA THR A 185 -5.97 1.86 14.65
C THR A 185 -7.20 1.01 14.99
N ALA A 186 -7.69 0.21 14.04
CA ALA A 186 -8.77 -0.76 14.21
C ALA A 186 -8.52 -1.73 15.39
N ALA A 187 -7.27 -2.11 15.68
CA ALA A 187 -6.91 -2.99 16.79
C ALA A 187 -7.36 -2.44 18.14
N LYS A 188 -7.49 -1.11 18.26
CA LYS A 188 -7.89 -0.45 19.50
C LYS A 188 -9.34 -0.73 19.90
N ARG A 189 -10.13 -1.35 19.01
CA ARG A 189 -11.51 -1.76 19.29
C ARG A 189 -11.60 -3.07 20.06
N TRP A 190 -10.51 -3.85 20.13
CA TRP A 190 -10.41 -5.01 21.02
C TRP A 190 -10.11 -4.59 22.46
N ALA A 191 -10.28 -5.52 23.41
CA ALA A 191 -9.86 -5.29 24.80
C ALA A 191 -8.37 -4.92 24.86
N ASN A 192 -8.00 -4.21 25.92
CA ASN A 192 -6.67 -3.62 26.11
C ASN A 192 -6.32 -2.47 25.16
N LYS A 193 -7.10 -2.21 24.10
CA LYS A 193 -6.90 -1.11 23.15
C LYS A 193 -5.48 -1.02 22.57
N GLN A 194 -4.80 -2.16 22.46
CA GLN A 194 -3.44 -2.33 21.96
C GLN A 194 -3.23 -3.77 21.46
N ILE A 195 -2.09 -4.00 20.82
CA ILE A 195 -1.55 -5.31 20.48
C ILE A 195 -0.33 -5.57 21.37
N ASP A 196 -0.34 -6.62 22.18
CA ASP A 196 0.76 -6.84 23.15
C ASP A 196 2.10 -7.17 22.44
N ASP A 197 2.05 -7.87 21.31
CA ASP A 197 3.20 -8.23 20.48
C ASP A 197 2.89 -8.05 18.99
N PHE A 198 3.35 -6.95 18.40
CA PHE A 198 3.09 -6.62 16.99
C PHE A 198 4.33 -6.81 16.13
N THR A 199 4.15 -7.47 14.98
CA THR A 199 5.12 -7.57 13.91
C THR A 199 4.46 -7.19 12.59
N LEU A 200 5.01 -6.20 11.89
CA LEU A 200 4.69 -5.87 10.50
C LEU A 200 5.83 -6.30 9.60
N ILE A 201 5.54 -7.08 8.55
CA ILE A 201 6.49 -7.53 7.54
C ILE A 201 6.04 -6.99 6.19
N LEU A 202 6.93 -6.26 5.52
CA LEU A 202 6.73 -5.78 4.15
C LEU A 202 7.68 -6.50 3.19
N ASP A 203 7.11 -7.23 2.25
CA ASP A 203 7.79 -7.83 1.11
C ASP A 203 7.47 -7.02 -0.14
N MET A 204 8.38 -6.13 -0.52
CA MET A 204 8.15 -5.21 -1.63
C MET A 204 8.59 -5.78 -2.97
N GLY A 205 9.36 -6.87 -2.96
CA GLY A 205 10.16 -7.33 -4.09
C GLY A 205 11.59 -6.74 -4.12
N SER A 206 12.38 -7.20 -5.08
CA SER A 206 13.77 -6.75 -5.27
C SER A 206 13.85 -5.55 -6.20
N ILE A 207 14.80 -4.65 -5.93
CA ILE A 207 14.98 -3.39 -6.65
C ILE A 207 13.65 -2.61 -6.68
N GLN A 208 13.17 -2.26 -5.48
CA GLN A 208 11.91 -1.55 -5.26
C GLN A 208 12.09 -0.45 -4.21
N THR A 209 11.41 0.67 -4.42
CA THR A 209 11.33 1.77 -3.44
C THR A 209 10.05 1.62 -2.62
N ALA A 210 10.15 1.80 -1.31
CA ALA A 210 9.01 1.99 -0.42
C ALA A 210 9.23 3.25 0.42
N SER A 211 8.38 4.26 0.20
CA SER A 211 8.31 5.47 1.02
C SER A 211 7.22 5.27 2.07
N ILE A 212 7.61 5.18 3.35
CA ILE A 212 6.68 4.90 4.45
C ILE A 212 6.53 6.15 5.32
N ARG A 213 5.30 6.64 5.49
CA ARG A 213 5.02 7.81 6.34
C ARG A 213 5.26 7.52 7.82
N LYS A 214 5.81 8.50 8.55
CA LYS A 214 6.18 8.39 9.98
C LYS A 214 4.98 8.61 10.90
N THR A 215 3.98 7.74 10.79
CA THR A 215 2.69 7.84 11.50
C THR A 215 2.67 7.05 12.82
N PHE A 216 3.29 5.87 12.82
CA PHE A 216 3.37 4.98 13.99
C PHE A 216 4.81 4.66 14.44
N PHE A 217 5.82 5.16 13.72
CA PHE A 217 7.25 4.96 14.00
C PHE A 217 8.01 6.30 13.86
N LYS A 218 9.23 6.38 14.39
CA LYS A 218 10.01 7.62 14.46
C LYS A 218 10.90 7.85 13.22
N ASN A 219 11.61 6.80 12.79
CA ASN A 219 12.55 6.84 11.68
C ASN A 219 12.91 5.40 11.25
N GLY A 220 13.70 5.27 10.20
CA GLY A 220 14.13 3.99 9.63
C GLY A 220 14.86 3.06 10.59
N ASN A 221 15.46 3.55 11.68
CA ASN A 221 16.10 2.68 12.68
C ASN A 221 15.09 1.89 13.53
N ASP A 222 13.82 2.27 13.52
CA ASP A 222 12.74 1.46 14.12
C ASP A 222 12.41 0.21 13.26
N TRP A 223 12.96 0.13 12.04
CA TRP A 223 12.78 -0.99 11.13
C TRP A 223 14.02 -1.88 11.09
N ILE A 224 13.79 -3.18 11.09
CA ILE A 224 14.79 -4.21 10.82
C ILE A 224 14.78 -4.47 9.32
N PHE A 225 15.90 -4.25 8.67
CA PHE A 225 16.06 -4.57 7.26
C PHE A 225 16.82 -5.89 7.08
N ASN A 226 16.10 -6.94 6.68
CA ASN A 226 16.67 -8.26 6.44
C ASN A 226 17.04 -8.41 4.96
N GLY A 227 18.14 -7.77 4.56
CA GLY A 227 18.60 -7.78 3.18
C GLY A 227 19.62 -6.72 2.85
N VAL A 228 19.67 -6.32 1.58
CA VAL A 228 20.56 -5.29 1.05
C VAL A 228 19.73 -4.13 0.53
N GLY A 229 20.14 -2.92 0.86
CA GLY A 229 19.57 -1.70 0.33
C GLY A 229 19.95 -0.49 1.17
N LYS A 230 19.28 0.63 0.92
CA LYS A 230 19.58 1.92 1.53
C LYS A 230 18.35 2.53 2.18
N VAL A 231 18.55 3.16 3.34
CA VAL A 231 17.52 3.94 4.03
C VAL A 231 17.88 5.42 3.96
N THR A 232 16.93 6.25 3.55
CA THR A 232 17.08 7.70 3.53
C THR A 232 15.94 8.36 4.29
N GLU A 233 16.28 9.24 5.21
CA GLU A 233 15.31 9.95 6.04
C GLU A 233 14.81 11.22 5.34
N LYS A 234 13.49 11.43 5.37
CA LYS A 234 12.83 12.69 5.02
C LYS A 234 12.04 13.20 6.23
N GLN A 235 11.48 14.40 6.15
CA GLN A 235 10.77 14.99 7.28
C GLN A 235 9.58 14.12 7.72
N ASP A 236 8.67 13.81 6.79
CA ASP A 236 7.39 13.14 7.08
C ASP A 236 7.36 11.64 6.75
N TYR A 237 8.39 11.14 6.06
CA TYR A 237 8.49 9.74 5.64
C TYR A 237 9.93 9.25 5.64
N THR A 238 10.09 7.93 5.51
CA THR A 238 11.38 7.26 5.34
C THR A 238 11.37 6.53 4.02
N ASN A 239 12.41 6.72 3.20
CA ASN A 239 12.60 5.97 1.96
C ASN A 239 13.42 4.71 2.24
N PHE A 240 12.92 3.58 1.78
CA PHE A 240 13.61 2.30 1.78
C PHE A 240 13.83 1.89 0.32
N TYR A 241 15.10 1.90 -0.12
CA TYR A 241 15.51 1.43 -1.43
C TYR A 241 15.98 -0.02 -1.29
N ILE A 242 15.06 -0.95 -1.57
CA ILE A 242 15.24 -2.37 -1.32
C ILE A 242 15.92 -2.99 -2.54
N GLN A 243 17.20 -3.30 -2.43
CA GLN A 243 17.89 -4.06 -3.48
C GLN A 243 17.43 -5.52 -3.44
N GLN A 244 17.39 -6.10 -2.25
CA GLN A 244 16.91 -7.45 -1.97
C GLN A 244 16.53 -7.57 -0.50
N GLY A 245 15.47 -8.32 -0.16
CA GLY A 245 15.11 -8.64 1.22
C GLY A 245 13.75 -8.09 1.64
N ILE A 246 13.51 -8.07 2.96
CA ILE A 246 12.23 -7.68 3.56
C ILE A 246 12.43 -6.65 4.67
N LEU A 247 11.42 -5.79 4.87
CA LEU A 247 11.37 -4.86 6.00
C LEU A 247 10.52 -5.45 7.12
N THR A 248 10.95 -5.27 8.36
CA THR A 248 10.22 -5.73 9.54
C THR A 248 10.16 -4.65 10.60
N PHE A 249 8.97 -4.35 11.11
CA PHE A 249 8.77 -3.47 12.26
C PHE A 249 8.20 -4.29 13.41
N GLU A 250 8.82 -4.20 14.59
CA GLU A 250 8.40 -4.94 15.78
C GLU A 250 8.14 -3.99 16.93
N ARG A 251 7.06 -4.24 17.68
CA ARG A 251 6.70 -3.43 18.83
C ARG A 251 5.93 -4.20 19.88
N LYS A 252 6.38 -4.11 21.14
CA LYS A 252 5.60 -4.55 22.30
C LYS A 252 4.62 -3.48 22.73
N ASN A 253 3.45 -3.89 23.22
CA ASN A 253 2.38 -2.99 23.68
C ASN A 253 2.05 -1.93 22.62
N PHE A 254 1.91 -2.36 21.37
CA PHE A 254 1.68 -1.48 20.24
C PHE A 254 0.27 -0.90 20.30
N ALA A 255 0.20 0.40 20.57
CA ALA A 255 -1.02 1.19 20.54
C ALA A 255 -0.93 2.19 19.38
N PRO A 256 -1.30 1.79 18.14
CA PRO A 256 -1.19 2.64 16.97
C PRO A 256 -2.02 3.91 17.15
N LYS A 257 -1.47 5.05 16.74
CA LYS A 257 -2.15 6.34 16.78
C LYS A 257 -2.70 6.75 15.42
N ASP A 258 -2.24 6.09 14.38
CA ASP A 258 -2.43 6.44 12.98
C ASP A 258 -2.05 5.21 12.13
N GLU A 259 -2.25 5.29 10.82
CA GLU A 259 -2.28 4.15 9.91
C GLU A 259 -0.95 3.92 9.16
N LEU A 260 -0.82 2.77 8.51
CA LEU A 260 0.28 2.52 7.58
C LEU A 260 -0.05 3.14 6.22
N TYR A 261 0.89 3.95 5.71
CA TYR A 261 0.85 4.50 4.37
C TYR A 261 2.17 4.17 3.66
N VAL A 262 2.08 3.41 2.57
CA VAL A 262 3.25 3.03 1.75
C VAL A 262 3.02 3.50 0.34
N THR A 263 3.98 4.22 -0.22
CA THR A 263 3.91 4.72 -1.60
C THR A 263 5.27 4.63 -2.29
N GLU A 264 5.25 4.70 -3.61
CA GLU A 264 6.39 5.15 -4.38
C GLU A 264 5.97 6.38 -5.18
N MET A 265 6.52 7.54 -4.83
CA MET A 265 6.23 8.79 -5.52
C MET A 265 6.90 8.81 -6.90
N ARG A 266 6.25 9.46 -7.86
CA ARG A 266 6.89 9.78 -9.14
C ARG A 266 7.94 10.89 -8.92
N PRO A 267 9.11 10.86 -9.58
CA PRO A 267 10.11 11.93 -9.47
C PRO A 267 9.56 13.32 -9.79
N TRP A 268 8.60 13.39 -10.72
CA TRP A 268 7.89 14.60 -11.16
C TRP A 268 6.47 14.71 -10.58
N GLY A 269 6.19 13.98 -9.49
CA GLY A 269 4.87 13.99 -8.86
C GLY A 269 4.50 15.35 -8.27
N CYS A 270 3.29 15.43 -7.71
CA CYS A 270 2.67 16.66 -7.21
C CYS A 270 3.41 17.37 -6.05
N GLN A 271 4.56 16.84 -5.62
CA GLN A 271 5.52 17.50 -4.75
C GLN A 271 6.81 17.80 -5.56
N GLU A 272 6.68 18.61 -6.61
CA GLU A 272 7.73 18.94 -7.62
C GLU A 272 9.07 19.41 -7.05
N LYS A 273 9.16 19.82 -5.78
CA LYS A 273 10.32 20.56 -5.26
C LYS A 273 11.33 19.74 -4.46
N GLU A 274 11.03 18.50 -4.03
CA GLU A 274 11.79 17.87 -2.94
C GLU A 274 12.55 16.58 -3.28
N SER A 275 12.23 15.87 -4.37
CA SER A 275 12.90 14.59 -4.63
C SER A 275 14.35 14.79 -5.08
N GLY A 276 14.59 15.73 -6.02
CA GLY A 276 15.89 15.90 -6.69
C GLY A 276 16.37 14.66 -7.45
N GLN A 277 15.55 13.60 -7.51
CA GLN A 277 15.85 12.30 -8.06
C GLN A 277 15.71 12.36 -9.59
N LYS A 278 16.77 12.01 -10.32
CA LYS A 278 16.75 12.02 -11.78
C LYS A 278 16.51 10.64 -12.35
N PHE A 279 16.80 9.61 -11.56
CA PHE A 279 16.80 8.22 -12.01
C PHE A 279 15.99 7.34 -11.07
N LEU A 280 15.16 6.47 -11.64
CA LEU A 280 14.33 5.55 -10.88
C LEU A 280 15.15 4.39 -10.31
N PHE A 281 15.03 4.18 -9.00
CA PHE A 281 15.59 2.99 -8.36
C PHE A 281 14.81 1.73 -8.75
N SER A 282 13.47 1.79 -8.76
CA SER A 282 12.61 0.61 -8.91
C SER A 282 12.57 0.04 -10.32
N LEU A 283 12.36 -1.28 -10.41
CA LEU A 283 12.01 -2.00 -11.63
C LEU A 283 10.51 -1.91 -11.97
N GLY A 284 10.15 -2.29 -13.20
CA GLY A 284 8.79 -2.25 -13.74
C GLY A 284 8.37 -0.89 -14.31
N LYS A 285 9.33 0.03 -14.49
CA LYS A 285 9.07 1.46 -14.81
C LYS A 285 9.90 1.98 -15.99
N ASN A 286 10.50 1.11 -16.78
CA ASN A 286 11.35 1.52 -17.91
C ASN A 286 10.63 2.41 -18.94
N GLN A 287 9.31 2.36 -19.03
CA GLN A 287 8.48 3.21 -19.90
C GLN A 287 8.69 4.71 -19.60
N GLU A 288 8.99 5.04 -18.34
CA GLU A 288 9.19 6.41 -17.85
C GLU A 288 10.52 7.02 -18.33
N LEU A 289 11.41 6.19 -18.89
CA LEU A 289 12.68 6.64 -19.43
C LEU A 289 12.52 7.27 -20.83
N GLY A 290 11.36 7.13 -21.47
CA GLY A 290 11.03 7.74 -22.77
C GLY A 290 11.63 7.03 -23.99
N ASP A 291 11.43 7.60 -25.18
CA ASP A 291 11.94 7.04 -26.43
C ASP A 291 13.48 7.16 -26.49
N PRO A 292 14.22 6.06 -26.70
CA PRO A 292 15.66 6.10 -26.92
C PRO A 292 16.10 7.05 -28.05
N ASN A 293 15.31 7.24 -29.09
CA ASN A 293 15.67 8.12 -30.21
C ASN A 293 15.68 9.61 -29.82
N GLU A 294 14.97 9.97 -28.76
CA GLU A 294 14.94 11.33 -28.23
C GLU A 294 16.05 11.60 -27.21
N LYS A 295 16.85 10.57 -26.86
CA LYS A 295 17.93 10.69 -25.87
C LYS A 295 19.27 11.02 -26.49
N THR A 296 20.01 11.90 -25.81
CA THR A 296 21.42 12.17 -26.13
C THR A 296 22.29 10.94 -25.89
N PRO A 297 23.48 10.86 -26.51
CA PRO A 297 24.44 9.80 -26.23
C PRO A 297 24.80 9.69 -24.73
N GLU A 298 24.87 10.81 -24.03
CA GLU A 298 25.15 10.88 -22.59
C GLU A 298 23.99 10.33 -21.75
N GLU A 299 22.74 10.66 -22.10
CA GLU A 299 21.55 10.13 -21.42
C GLU A 299 21.43 8.62 -21.60
N LYS A 300 21.60 8.12 -22.83
CA LYS A 300 21.66 6.68 -23.12
C LYS A 300 22.74 6.00 -22.29
N ARG A 301 23.91 6.64 -22.17
CA ARG A 301 25.02 6.16 -21.36
C ARG A 301 24.69 6.07 -19.88
N LEU A 302 23.96 7.02 -19.31
CA LEU A 302 23.51 6.96 -17.93
C LEU A 302 22.47 5.84 -17.75
N ILE A 303 21.46 5.79 -18.62
CA ILE A 303 20.37 4.82 -18.54
C ILE A 303 20.88 3.38 -18.60
N ARG A 304 21.76 3.04 -19.55
CA ARG A 304 22.32 1.68 -19.66
C ARG A 304 23.21 1.28 -18.48
N ASN A 305 23.64 2.23 -17.65
CA ASN A 305 24.41 1.97 -16.44
C ASN A 305 23.57 1.92 -15.15
N LEU A 306 22.26 2.20 -15.24
CA LEU A 306 21.34 2.12 -14.09
C LEU A 306 21.36 0.76 -13.38
N PRO A 307 21.34 -0.40 -14.07
CA PRO A 307 21.33 -1.69 -13.38
C PRO A 307 22.53 -1.89 -12.45
N PHE A 308 23.71 -1.38 -12.84
CA PHE A 308 24.92 -1.46 -12.04
C PHE A 308 24.93 -0.41 -10.92
N ALA A 309 24.44 0.81 -11.19
CA ALA A 309 24.32 1.85 -10.18
C ALA A 309 23.38 1.44 -9.03
N ARG A 310 22.24 0.80 -9.34
CA ARG A 310 21.26 0.28 -8.36
C ARG A 310 21.86 -0.75 -7.39
N ARG A 311 22.97 -1.39 -7.79
CA ARG A 311 23.73 -2.37 -6.98
C ARG A 311 25.00 -1.78 -6.37
N GLY A 312 25.22 -0.48 -6.52
CA GLY A 312 26.32 0.25 -5.90
C GLY A 312 27.63 0.22 -6.68
N TYR A 313 27.63 -0.06 -7.98
CA TYR A 313 28.86 -0.04 -8.77
C TYR A 313 29.58 1.31 -8.68
N ILE A 314 30.89 1.26 -8.45
CA ILE A 314 31.75 2.44 -8.37
C ILE A 314 32.36 2.69 -9.75
N PHE A 315 31.90 3.73 -10.42
CA PHE A 315 32.31 4.07 -11.76
C PHE A 315 33.68 4.76 -11.75
N LYS A 316 34.61 4.25 -12.57
CA LYS A 316 35.90 4.92 -12.81
C LYS A 316 35.75 6.21 -13.62
N ASP A 317 34.75 6.24 -14.50
CA ASP A 317 34.39 7.44 -15.25
C ASP A 317 33.74 8.46 -14.32
N LYS A 318 34.34 9.65 -14.27
CA LYS A 318 33.93 10.71 -13.35
C LYS A 318 32.52 11.22 -13.66
N THR A 319 32.13 11.31 -14.93
CA THR A 319 30.80 11.80 -15.33
C THR A 319 29.69 10.86 -14.84
N LEU A 320 29.86 9.55 -15.04
CA LEU A 320 28.93 8.55 -14.51
C LEU A 320 28.90 8.56 -12.98
N GLN A 321 30.06 8.59 -12.35
CA GLN A 321 30.17 8.56 -10.90
C GLN A 321 29.51 9.78 -10.25
N ASP A 322 29.75 10.98 -10.80
CA ASP A 322 29.21 12.24 -10.28
C ASP A 322 27.70 12.31 -10.52
N ALA A 323 27.20 11.79 -11.65
CA ALA A 323 25.75 11.72 -11.92
C ALA A 323 25.00 10.84 -10.91
N PHE A 324 25.47 9.60 -10.65
CA PHE A 324 24.78 8.71 -9.71
C PHE A 324 24.97 9.11 -8.24
N LYS A 325 26.07 9.79 -7.89
CA LYS A 325 26.26 10.31 -6.52
C LYS A 325 25.20 11.32 -6.08
N THR A 326 24.50 11.97 -7.02
CA THR A 326 23.41 12.89 -6.67
C THR A 326 22.11 12.18 -6.33
N GLU A 327 21.99 10.88 -6.67
CA GLU A 327 20.81 10.10 -6.39
C GLU A 327 20.78 9.65 -4.92
N ASP A 328 19.66 9.90 -4.24
CA ASP A 328 19.53 9.61 -2.82
C ASP A 328 19.47 8.10 -2.50
N TRP A 329 19.20 7.27 -3.51
CA TRP A 329 19.23 5.80 -3.43
C TRP A 329 20.60 5.19 -3.75
N TYR A 330 21.53 5.92 -4.38
CA TYR A 330 22.83 5.36 -4.77
C TYR A 330 23.71 5.13 -3.53
N GLN A 331 24.24 3.91 -3.40
CA GLN A 331 25.13 3.51 -2.31
C GLN A 331 26.32 2.74 -2.88
N PRO A 332 27.53 3.34 -2.90
CA PRO A 332 28.74 2.64 -3.33
C PRO A 332 28.93 1.32 -2.57
N ASN A 333 29.11 0.23 -3.31
CA ASN A 333 29.41 -1.09 -2.79
C ASN A 333 30.76 -1.57 -3.35
N PRO A 334 31.85 -1.44 -2.58
CA PRO A 334 33.18 -1.88 -3.02
C PRO A 334 33.30 -3.38 -3.33
N SER A 335 32.36 -4.19 -2.81
CA SER A 335 32.35 -5.64 -3.02
C SER A 335 31.52 -6.06 -4.24
N TYR A 336 30.82 -5.12 -4.91
CA TYR A 336 30.01 -5.43 -6.08
C TYR A 336 30.88 -5.62 -7.32
N VAL A 337 30.74 -6.78 -7.96
CA VAL A 337 31.34 -7.09 -9.26
C VAL A 337 30.21 -7.07 -10.31
N PRO A 338 30.29 -6.24 -11.36
CA PRO A 338 29.23 -6.15 -12.35
C PRO A 338 29.22 -7.38 -13.26
N GLU A 339 28.07 -8.06 -13.31
CA GLU A 339 27.83 -9.23 -14.15
C GLU A 339 26.52 -9.03 -14.91
N VAL A 340 26.55 -9.01 -16.25
CA VAL A 340 25.37 -8.73 -17.08
C VAL A 340 24.38 -9.89 -17.02
N GLU A 341 24.90 -11.11 -16.93
CA GLU A 341 24.15 -12.35 -16.88
C GLU A 341 23.27 -12.44 -15.63
N ALA A 342 23.72 -11.82 -14.52
CA ALA A 342 23.02 -11.74 -13.25
C ALA A 342 21.92 -10.65 -13.20
N LEU A 343 21.80 -9.82 -14.24
CA LEU A 343 20.74 -8.82 -14.34
C LEU A 343 19.39 -9.48 -14.67
N THR A 344 18.29 -8.81 -14.31
CA THR A 344 16.97 -9.26 -14.73
C THR A 344 16.78 -9.08 -16.24
N GLU A 345 15.81 -9.80 -16.82
CA GLU A 345 15.49 -9.64 -18.25
C GLU A 345 15.05 -8.20 -18.59
N GLU A 346 14.32 -7.54 -17.68
CA GLU A 346 13.96 -6.12 -17.83
C GLU A 346 15.21 -5.22 -17.89
N GLU A 347 16.22 -5.49 -17.06
CA GLU A 347 17.48 -4.72 -17.05
C GLU A 347 18.35 -5.00 -18.27
N LYS A 348 18.41 -6.24 -18.74
CA LYS A 348 19.10 -6.60 -19.99
C LYS A 348 18.45 -5.91 -21.18
N GLN A 349 17.11 -5.92 -21.23
CA GLN A 349 16.36 -5.21 -22.26
C GLN A 349 16.61 -3.70 -22.18
N LEU A 350 16.67 -3.12 -20.98
CA LEU A 350 17.03 -1.72 -20.80
C LEU A 350 18.39 -1.39 -21.42
N ILE A 351 19.41 -2.20 -21.12
CA ILE A 351 20.74 -2.02 -21.68
C ILE A 351 20.70 -2.09 -23.21
N TYR A 352 20.01 -3.08 -23.77
CA TYR A 352 19.90 -3.27 -25.23
C TYR A 352 19.21 -2.09 -25.91
N THR A 353 18.08 -1.63 -25.36
CA THR A 353 17.25 -0.56 -25.92
C THR A 353 17.97 0.79 -25.96
N PHE A 354 18.85 1.07 -24.99
CA PHE A 354 19.61 2.32 -24.89
C PHE A 354 21.11 2.15 -25.25
N LYS A 355 21.44 1.17 -26.12
CA LYS A 355 22.81 0.99 -26.62
C LYS A 355 23.34 2.21 -27.37
#